data_AF-A0A067FY05-F1
#
_entry.id   AF-A0A067FY05-F1
#
_cell.length_a   1.000
_cell.length_b   1.000
_cell.length_c   1.000
_cell.angle_alpha   90.00
_cell.angle_beta   90.00
_cell.angle_gamma   90.00
#
_symmetry.space_group_name_H-M   'P 1'
#
loop_
_entity.id
_entity.type
_entity.pdbx_description
1 polymer ?
#
loop_
_entity_poly.entity_id
_entity_poly.type
_entity_poly.pdbx_seq_one_letter_code
_entity_poly.pdbx_strand_id
1 'polypeptide(L)'
;VLTYLEGVRNPFSSSMHNFYVLIETTGSEESYDREKLEAFLLSSMEGGLISDGVIAQDINQASSFWRIREGIAEALMKAGAVYKYDLSLPVEKMYDLVEKMRQRLGKAAYNFIDYEILFPVQQSRHTSP
;
A
#
# COMPACT_ATOMS: atom_id res chain seq x y z
N VAL A 1 10.96 -5.74 -0.76
CA VAL A 1 9.86 -6.70 -1.02
C VAL A 1 10.03 -7.36 -2.39
N LEU A 2 10.00 -6.60 -3.49
CA LEU A 2 10.08 -7.14 -4.86
C LEU A 2 11.30 -8.06 -5.11
N THR A 3 12.45 -7.76 -4.52
CA THR A 3 13.68 -8.58 -4.65
C THR A 3 13.54 -10.01 -4.11
N TYR A 4 12.61 -10.25 -3.17
CA TYR A 4 12.47 -11.54 -2.47
C TYR A 4 11.22 -12.32 -2.89
N LEU A 5 10.35 -11.73 -3.71
CA LEU A 5 9.13 -12.36 -4.22
C LEU A 5 9.34 -12.77 -5.67
N GLU A 6 9.21 -14.06 -5.96
CA GLU A 6 9.30 -14.57 -7.31
C GLU A 6 8.05 -14.24 -8.14
N GLY A 7 8.24 -13.94 -9.43
CA GLY A 7 7.15 -13.69 -10.38
C GLY A 7 6.42 -12.36 -10.21
N VAL A 8 6.84 -11.52 -9.26
CA VAL A 8 6.21 -10.22 -9.00
C VAL A 8 6.89 -9.13 -9.85
N ARG A 9 6.08 -8.29 -10.49
CA ARG A 9 6.55 -7.16 -11.29
C ARG A 9 6.31 -5.85 -10.54
N ASN A 10 7.25 -4.92 -10.68
CA ASN A 10 7.02 -3.55 -10.21
C ASN A 10 5.96 -2.90 -11.09
N PRO A 11 4.84 -2.39 -10.53
CA PRO A 11 3.86 -1.64 -11.30
C PRO A 11 4.41 -0.30 -11.81
N PHE A 12 5.44 0.26 -11.16
CA PHE A 12 6.04 1.54 -11.52
C PHE A 12 7.29 1.37 -12.39
N SER A 13 7.46 2.26 -13.37
CA SER A 13 8.45 2.09 -14.44
C SER A 13 9.89 2.45 -14.04
N SER A 14 10.10 3.39 -13.10
CA SER A 14 11.45 3.98 -12.92
C SER A 14 11.80 4.54 -11.54
N SER A 15 10.82 4.96 -10.72
CA SER A 15 11.08 5.62 -9.44
C SER A 15 10.78 4.70 -8.24
N MET A 16 11.71 4.67 -7.30
CA MET A 16 11.45 4.18 -5.94
C MET A 16 10.84 5.31 -5.12
N HIS A 17 9.76 5.00 -4.41
CA HIS A 17 9.07 5.92 -3.51
C HIS A 17 9.26 5.44 -2.06
N ASN A 18 9.21 6.38 -1.11
CA ASN A 18 9.34 6.04 0.31
C ASN A 18 8.11 5.32 0.86
N PHE A 19 6.94 5.59 0.25
CA PHE A 19 5.65 5.06 0.64
C PHE A 19 4.89 4.57 -0.58
N TYR A 20 4.14 3.50 -0.37
CA TYR A 20 3.23 2.93 -1.35
C TYR A 20 1.90 2.66 -0.65
N VAL A 21 0.80 2.95 -1.32
CA VAL A 21 -0.56 2.68 -0.83
C VAL A 21 -1.26 1.82 -1.88
N LEU A 22 -1.87 0.72 -1.44
CA LEU A 22 -2.78 -0.08 -2.26
C LEU A 22 -4.20 0.27 -1.86
N ILE A 23 -4.99 0.77 -2.81
CA ILE A 23 -6.40 1.11 -2.61
C ILE A 23 -7.24 0.16 -3.46
N GLU A 24 -8.25 -0.43 -2.84
CA GLU A 24 -9.26 -1.24 -3.51
C GLU A 24 -10.64 -0.64 -3.24
N THR A 25 -11.47 -0.61 -4.26
CA THR A 25 -12.87 -0.17 -4.18
C THR A 25 -13.78 -1.30 -4.65
N THR A 26 -14.80 -1.58 -3.86
CA THR A 26 -15.84 -2.56 -4.21
C THR A 26 -17.19 -1.87 -4.17
N GLY A 27 -17.83 -1.75 -5.33
CA GLY A 27 -19.18 -1.21 -5.45
C GLY A 27 -20.05 -2.04 -6.38
N SER A 28 -21.21 -1.50 -6.73
CA SER A 28 -22.25 -2.19 -7.49
C SER A 28 -22.15 -2.00 -9.00
N GLU A 29 -21.35 -1.04 -9.46
CA GLU A 29 -21.19 -0.72 -10.87
C GLU A 29 -19.72 -0.42 -11.18
N GLU A 30 -19.07 -1.31 -11.93
CA GLU A 30 -17.64 -1.27 -12.21
C GLU A 30 -17.20 0.01 -12.92
N SER A 31 -17.97 0.50 -13.90
CA SER A 31 -17.66 1.73 -14.63
C SER A 31 -17.63 2.95 -13.72
N TYR A 32 -18.63 3.07 -12.84
CA TYR A 32 -18.73 4.18 -11.90
C TYR A 32 -17.63 4.16 -10.83
N ASP A 33 -17.30 2.98 -10.30
CA ASP A 33 -16.21 2.84 -9.33
C ASP A 33 -14.85 3.19 -9.96
N ARG A 34 -14.63 2.75 -11.21
CA ARG A 34 -13.43 3.08 -11.97
C ARG A 34 -13.31 4.58 -12.23
N GLU A 35 -14.37 5.24 -12.68
CA GLU A 35 -14.38 6.69 -12.91
C GLU A 35 -14.03 7.47 -11.62
N LYS A 36 -14.59 7.06 -10.48
CA LYS A 36 -14.27 7.67 -9.18
C LYS A 36 -12.81 7.46 -8.78
N LEU A 37 -12.28 6.26 -8.97
CA LEU A 37 -10.89 5.96 -8.62
C LEU A 37 -9.92 6.75 -9.51
N GLU A 38 -10.21 6.86 -10.80
CA GLU A 38 -9.47 7.69 -11.75
C GLU A 38 -9.50 9.18 -11.35
N ALA A 39 -10.69 9.71 -11.02
CA ALA A 39 -10.84 11.11 -10.57
C ALA A 39 -10.11 11.37 -9.24
N PHE A 40 -10.18 10.44 -8.29
CA PHE A 40 -9.44 10.51 -7.03
C PHE A 40 -7.92 10.54 -7.27
N LEU A 41 -7.41 9.64 -8.12
CA LEU A 41 -5.98 9.58 -8.43
C LEU A 41 -5.52 10.88 -9.09
N LEU A 42 -6.24 11.35 -10.11
CA LEU A 42 -5.91 12.59 -10.82
C LEU A 42 -5.86 13.78 -9.87
N SER A 43 -6.92 14.02 -9.09
CA SER A 43 -6.98 15.14 -8.16
C SER A 43 -5.91 15.07 -7.06
N SER A 44 -5.59 13.87 -6.58
CA SER A 44 -4.53 13.66 -5.59
C SER A 44 -3.12 13.88 -6.16
N MET A 45 -2.91 13.57 -7.44
CA MET A 45 -1.66 13.87 -8.14
C MET A 45 -1.52 15.37 -8.41
N GLU A 46 -2.58 16.04 -8.89
CA GLU A 46 -2.60 17.50 -9.10
C GLU A 46 -2.37 18.26 -7.78
N GLY A 47 -2.92 17.77 -6.67
CA GLY A 47 -2.70 18.29 -5.33
C GLY A 47 -1.31 18.00 -4.74
N GLY A 48 -0.46 17.23 -5.44
CA GLY A 48 0.89 16.87 -5.00
C GLY A 48 0.94 15.87 -3.85
N LEU A 49 -0.19 15.25 -3.48
CA LEU A 49 -0.26 14.22 -2.44
C LEU A 49 0.29 12.88 -2.95
N ILE A 50 0.01 12.56 -4.21
CA ILE A 50 0.48 11.34 -4.89
C ILE A 50 1.50 11.74 -5.95
N SER A 51 2.66 11.08 -5.95
CA SER A 51 3.73 11.36 -6.93
C SER A 51 3.61 10.52 -8.20
N ASP A 52 3.06 9.31 -8.10
CA ASP A 52 2.78 8.41 -9.22
C ASP A 52 1.68 7.42 -8.80
N GLY A 53 0.91 6.90 -9.77
CA GLY A 53 -0.17 5.96 -9.50
C GLY A 53 -0.53 5.10 -10.70
N VAL A 54 -0.90 3.85 -10.42
CA VAL A 54 -1.29 2.87 -11.44
C VAL A 54 -2.63 2.27 -11.07
N ILE A 55 -3.58 2.31 -12.02
CA ILE A 55 -4.88 1.68 -11.89
C ILE A 55 -4.86 0.34 -12.62
N ALA A 56 -5.31 -0.72 -11.95
CA ALA A 56 -5.40 -2.04 -12.53
C ALA A 56 -6.40 -2.05 -13.71
N GLN A 57 -5.99 -2.59 -14.84
CA GLN A 57 -6.79 -2.69 -16.06
C GLN A 57 -7.68 -3.93 -16.09
N ASP A 58 -7.33 -4.95 -15.30
CA ASP A 58 -8.08 -6.20 -15.18
C ASP A 58 -7.83 -6.87 -13.81
N ILE A 59 -8.57 -7.95 -13.57
CA ILE A 59 -8.49 -8.74 -12.33
C ILE A 59 -7.13 -9.41 -12.12
N ASN A 60 -6.41 -9.75 -13.19
CA ASN A 60 -5.09 -10.37 -13.09
C ASN A 60 -4.08 -9.33 -12.60
N GLN A 61 -4.15 -8.10 -13.11
CA GLN A 61 -3.33 -6.99 -12.66
C GLN A 61 -3.66 -6.60 -11.21
N ALA A 62 -4.94 -6.52 -10.85
CA ALA A 62 -5.35 -6.29 -9.46
C ALA A 62 -4.79 -7.38 -8.51
N SER A 63 -4.92 -8.64 -8.90
CA SER A 63 -4.35 -9.79 -8.16
C SER A 63 -2.83 -9.70 -8.04
N SER A 64 -2.13 -9.19 -9.07
CA SER A 64 -0.69 -8.98 -9.03
C SER A 64 -0.27 -7.89 -8.02
N PHE A 65 -1.10 -6.85 -7.84
CA PHE A 65 -0.85 -5.81 -6.84
C PHE A 65 -1.06 -6.36 -5.42
N TRP A 66 -2.12 -7.13 -5.21
CA TRP A 66 -2.36 -7.84 -3.96
C TRP A 66 -1.22 -8.81 -3.61
N ARG A 67 -0.68 -9.54 -4.60
CA ARG A 67 0.47 -10.44 -4.38
C ARG A 67 1.69 -9.71 -3.79
N ILE A 68 1.93 -8.44 -4.15
CA ILE A 68 2.98 -7.62 -3.54
C ILE A 68 2.66 -7.40 -2.05
N ARG A 69 1.44 -6.96 -1.74
CA ARG A 69 1.00 -6.65 -0.37
C ARG A 69 1.00 -7.88 0.53
N GLU A 70 0.48 -9.00 0.07
CA GLU A 70 0.42 -10.25 0.83
C GLU A 70 1.82 -10.86 1.01
N GLY A 71 2.69 -10.70 0.01
CA GLY A 71 4.05 -11.21 0.04
C GLY A 71 5.02 -10.44 0.95
N ILE A 72 4.62 -9.34 1.60
CA ILE A 72 5.52 -8.57 2.48
C ILE A 72 6.10 -9.45 3.60
N ALA A 73 5.25 -10.25 4.26
CA ALA A 73 5.68 -11.12 5.34
C ALA A 73 6.66 -12.21 4.86
N GLU A 74 6.42 -12.79 3.68
CA GLU A 74 7.29 -13.76 3.02
C GLU A 74 8.66 -13.13 2.67
N ALA A 75 8.63 -11.95 2.04
CA ALA A 75 9.81 -11.21 1.66
C ALA A 75 10.69 -10.85 2.87
N LEU A 76 10.06 -10.44 3.98
CA LEU A 76 10.75 -10.13 5.23
C LEU A 76 11.47 -11.36 5.80
N MET A 77 10.80 -12.52 5.84
CA MET A 77 11.42 -13.76 6.34
C MET A 77 12.63 -14.19 5.49
N LYS A 78 12.59 -13.96 4.17
CA LYS A 78 13.74 -14.22 3.27
C LYS A 78 14.86 -13.19 3.44
N ALA A 79 14.55 -11.97 3.90
CA ALA A 79 15.52 -10.90 4.05
C ALA A 79 16.45 -11.08 5.27
N GLY A 80 16.07 -11.90 6.26
CA GLY A 80 16.91 -12.20 7.42
C GLY A 80 16.10 -12.43 8.70
N ALA A 81 16.73 -12.21 9.85
CA ALA A 81 16.05 -12.27 11.14
C ALA A 81 15.06 -11.10 11.27
N VAL A 82 13.81 -11.41 11.62
CA VAL A 82 12.72 -10.42 11.70
C VAL A 82 12.09 -10.44 13.08
N TYR A 83 11.92 -9.25 13.66
CA TYR A 83 11.08 -9.03 14.84
C TYR A 83 9.77 -8.40 14.38
N LYS A 84 8.65 -9.11 14.57
CA LYS A 84 7.32 -8.66 14.16
C LYS A 84 6.54 -8.20 15.38
N TYR A 85 5.84 -7.08 15.24
CA TYR A 85 4.99 -6.50 16.27
C TYR A 85 3.65 -6.15 15.62
N ASP A 86 2.56 -6.59 16.24
CA ASP A 86 1.19 -6.22 15.89
C ASP A 86 0.73 -5.19 16.93
N LEU A 87 0.46 -3.96 16.48
CA LEU A 87 0.31 -2.78 17.34
C LEU A 87 -0.86 -1.93 16.88
N SER A 88 -1.75 -1.59 17.80
CA SER A 88 -2.79 -0.58 17.58
C SER A 88 -2.31 0.79 18.03
N LEU A 89 -2.26 1.76 17.12
CA LEU A 89 -1.89 3.15 17.35
C LEU A 89 -2.88 4.09 16.64
N PRO A 90 -3.05 5.34 17.12
CA PRO A 90 -3.68 6.38 16.31
C PRO A 90 -2.99 6.53 14.96
N VAL A 91 -3.75 6.74 13.88
CA VAL A 91 -3.24 6.76 12.48
C VAL A 91 -2.11 7.80 12.34
N GLU A 92 -2.30 8.96 12.93
CA GLU A 92 -1.34 10.07 12.95
C GLU A 92 -0.03 9.75 13.71
N LYS A 93 0.01 8.63 14.44
CA LYS A 93 1.17 8.14 15.21
C LYS A 93 1.79 6.87 14.67
N MET A 94 1.24 6.26 13.61
CA MET A 94 1.75 5.00 13.09
C MET A 94 3.20 5.11 12.62
N TYR A 95 3.50 6.07 11.75
CA TYR A 95 4.86 6.23 11.23
C TYR A 95 5.86 6.83 12.25
N ASP A 96 5.37 7.57 13.26
CA ASP A 96 6.21 8.07 14.36
C ASP A 96 6.94 6.92 15.08
N LEU A 97 6.32 5.74 15.16
CA LEU A 97 6.96 4.57 15.76
C LEU A 97 8.16 4.09 14.94
N VAL A 98 8.04 4.04 13.61
CA VAL A 98 9.11 3.63 12.69
C VAL A 98 10.33 4.51 12.88
N GLU A 99 10.14 5.83 12.92
CA GLU A 99 11.23 6.78 13.12
C GLU A 99 11.88 6.65 14.50
N LYS A 100 11.08 6.50 15.56
CA LYS A 100 11.60 6.28 16.91
C LYS A 100 12.42 4.99 17.01
N MET A 101 11.96 3.92 16.37
CA MET A 101 12.67 2.64 16.35
C MET A 101 13.98 2.75 15.56
N ARG A 102 13.96 3.45 14.41
CA ARG A 102 15.16 3.72 13.61
C ARG A 102 16.21 4.49 14.41
N GLN A 103 15.80 5.53 15.13
CA GLN A 103 16.68 6.30 16.00
C GLN A 103 17.22 5.48 17.16
N ARG A 104 16.36 4.70 17.84
CA ARG A 104 16.72 3.94 19.04
C ARG A 104 17.66 2.77 18.76
N LEU A 105 17.42 2.02 17.68
CA LEU A 105 18.22 0.85 17.34
C LEU A 105 19.45 1.20 16.49
N GLY A 106 19.43 2.33 15.77
CA GLY A 106 20.57 2.81 15.00
C GLY A 106 21.12 1.73 14.05
N LYS A 107 22.39 1.37 14.21
CA LYS A 107 23.06 0.35 13.37
C LYS A 107 22.76 -1.10 13.79
N ALA A 108 22.07 -1.32 14.90
CA ALA A 108 21.72 -2.67 15.37
C ALA A 108 20.61 -3.31 14.52
N ALA A 109 19.85 -2.51 13.77
CA ALA A 109 18.85 -2.98 12.81
C ALA A 109 18.88 -2.09 11.56
N TYR A 110 18.69 -2.68 10.38
CA TYR A 110 18.88 -2.01 9.10
C TYR A 110 17.58 -1.78 8.31
N ASN A 111 16.50 -2.51 8.64
CA ASN A 111 15.20 -2.40 7.97
C ASN A 111 14.08 -2.19 8.98
N PHE A 112 13.37 -1.07 8.87
CA PHE A 112 12.17 -0.75 9.64
C PHE A 112 11.02 -0.60 8.65
N ILE A 113 10.02 -1.45 8.76
CA ILE A 113 8.90 -1.50 7.82
C ILE A 113 7.61 -1.44 8.64
N ASP A 114 6.78 -0.46 8.30
CA ASP A 114 5.36 -0.44 8.68
C ASP A 114 4.56 -0.91 7.46
N TYR A 115 3.68 -1.89 7.68
CA TYR A 115 2.91 -2.50 6.60
C TYR A 115 1.51 -2.94 7.02
N GLU A 116 0.80 -2.16 7.82
CA GLU A 116 -0.61 -2.44 8.13
C GLU A 116 -1.48 -1.19 8.15
N ILE A 117 -2.01 -0.81 6.98
CA ILE A 117 -3.21 0.02 6.90
C ILE A 117 -4.12 -0.60 5.84
N LEU A 118 -5.18 -1.27 6.30
CA LEU A 118 -6.30 -1.74 5.48
C LEU A 118 -7.50 -0.87 5.84
N PHE A 119 -7.78 0.14 5.02
CA PHE A 119 -9.09 0.79 5.02
C PHE A 119 -9.91 0.16 3.89
N PRO A 120 -10.89 -0.72 4.18
CA PRO A 120 -11.92 -0.99 3.20
C PRO A 120 -12.69 0.32 2.95
N VAL A 121 -12.54 0.90 1.76
CA VAL A 121 -13.39 2.03 1.34
C VAL A 121 -14.74 1.44 0.95
N GLN A 122 -15.64 1.28 1.93
CA GLN A 122 -17.03 0.98 1.64
C GLN A 122 -17.73 2.25 1.13
N GLN A 123 -18.07 2.31 -0.16
CA GLN A 123 -19.00 3.33 -0.65
C GLN A 123 -20.37 3.11 0.04
N SER A 124 -20.86 4.12 0.74
CA SER A 124 -22.21 4.11 1.32
C SER A 124 -23.23 3.98 0.18
N ARG A 125 -24.13 2.99 0.27
CA ARG A 125 -25.27 2.84 -0.66
C ARG A 125 -26.04 4.16 -0.71
N HIS A 126 -26.06 4.82 -1.86
CA HIS A 126 -27.04 5.86 -2.13
C HIS A 126 -28.38 5.17 -2.38
N THR A 127 -29.17 4.98 -1.32
CA THR A 127 -30.61 4.75 -1.48
C THR A 127 -31.23 6.10 -1.81
N SER A 128 -31.45 6.37 -3.10
CA SER A 128 -32.37 7.45 -3.48
C SER A 128 -33.82 6.95 -3.31
N PRO A 129 -34.74 7.81 -2.83
CA PRO A 129 -36.13 7.46 -2.52
C PRO A 129 -36.99 7.18 -3.76
#